data_AF-A0AAX2GZ49-F1
#
_entry.id   AF-A0AAX2GZ49-F1
#
_cell.length_a   1.000
_cell.length_b   1.000
_cell.length_c   1.000
_cell.angle_alpha   90.00
_cell.angle_beta   90.00
_cell.angle_gamma   90.00
#
_symmetry.space_group_name_H-M   'P 1'
#
loop_
_entity.id
_entity.type
_entity.pdbx_description
1 polymer ?
#
loop_
_entity_poly.entity_id
_entity_poly.type
_entity_poly.pdbx_seq_one_letter_code
_entity_poly.pdbx_strand_id
1 'polypeptide(L)'
;MSAPKKSFADVIAQAGLFATGMKDNATELAKRGADEAFVQKIVTTTEKVVQLNNEQEKLKASLKGKTEEYTKEMEELSKLLAEARKVIKLSLPQTAWVQFGIEDKH
;
A
#
# COMPACT_ATOMS: atom_id res chain seq x y z
N MET A 1 22.74 16.96 -13.67
CA MET A 1 21.89 15.79 -14.02
C MET A 1 22.02 14.78 -12.90
N SER A 2 21.01 14.61 -12.05
CA SER A 2 21.05 13.60 -10.97
C SER A 2 20.84 12.22 -11.61
N ALA A 3 21.63 11.22 -11.22
CA ALA A 3 21.54 9.88 -11.81
C ALA A 3 20.11 9.29 -11.62
N PRO A 4 19.59 8.53 -12.61
CA PRO A 4 18.29 7.90 -12.49
C PRO A 4 18.24 6.96 -11.29
N LYS A 5 17.15 7.02 -10.51
CA LYS A 5 16.88 6.08 -9.42
C LYS A 5 16.75 4.67 -10.01
N LYS A 6 17.52 3.71 -9.48
CA LYS A 6 17.43 2.29 -9.84
C LYS A 6 16.04 1.75 -9.52
N SER A 7 15.48 0.93 -10.42
CA SER A 7 14.23 0.24 -10.15
C SER A 7 14.43 -0.88 -9.13
N PHE A 8 13.33 -1.41 -8.58
CA PHE A 8 13.37 -2.57 -7.68
C PHE A 8 14.10 -3.75 -8.34
N ALA A 9 13.76 -4.07 -9.59
CA ALA A 9 14.38 -5.15 -10.35
C ALA A 9 15.89 -4.94 -10.52
N ASP A 10 16.31 -3.70 -10.82
CA ASP A 10 17.73 -3.36 -10.96
C ASP A 10 18.51 -3.59 -9.66
N VAL A 11 17.91 -3.22 -8.51
CA VAL A 11 18.54 -3.40 -7.20
C VAL A 11 18.66 -4.88 -6.83
N ILE A 12 17.63 -5.69 -7.07
CA ILE A 12 17.66 -7.13 -6.80
C ILE A 12 18.66 -7.84 -7.71
N ALA A 13 18.66 -7.53 -9.01
CA ALA A 13 19.63 -8.09 -9.95
C ALA A 13 21.06 -7.72 -9.55
N GLN A 14 21.29 -6.46 -9.17
CA GLN A 14 22.59 -6.01 -8.71
C GLN A 14 23.03 -6.69 -7.41
N ALA A 15 22.13 -6.90 -6.46
CA ALA A 15 22.44 -7.61 -5.21
C ALA A 15 22.88 -9.06 -5.47
N GLY A 16 22.23 -9.74 -6.43
CA GLY A 16 22.64 -11.06 -6.88
C GLY A 16 24.05 -11.08 -7.49
N LEU A 17 24.36 -10.11 -8.36
CA LEU A 17 25.70 -9.96 -8.95
C LEU A 17 26.77 -9.70 -7.88
N PHE A 18 26.47 -8.86 -6.88
CA PHE A 18 27.37 -8.64 -5.76
C PHE A 18 27.60 -9.92 -4.96
N ALA A 19 26.54 -10.64 -4.57
CA ALA A 19 26.69 -11.87 -3.78
C ALA A 19 27.56 -12.92 -4.52
N THR A 20 27.31 -13.13 -5.82
CA THR A 20 28.10 -14.05 -6.65
C THR A 20 29.55 -13.59 -6.77
N GLY A 21 29.78 -12.33 -7.18
CA GLY A 21 31.13 -11.82 -7.35
C GLY A 21 31.92 -11.79 -6.05
N MET A 22 31.27 -11.54 -4.92
CA MET A 22 31.91 -11.58 -3.60
C MET A 22 32.28 -12.99 -3.18
N LYS A 23 31.43 -13.97 -3.47
CA LYS A 23 31.71 -15.39 -3.20
C LYS A 23 32.89 -15.89 -4.04
N ASP A 24 32.95 -15.53 -5.32
CA ASP A 24 34.03 -15.93 -6.23
C ASP A 24 35.38 -15.32 -5.85
N ASN A 25 35.37 -14.18 -5.14
CA ASN A 25 36.56 -13.45 -4.71
C ASN A 25 36.73 -13.44 -3.18
N ALA A 26 36.15 -14.43 -2.48
CA ALA A 26 36.05 -14.44 -1.02
C ALA A 26 37.41 -14.27 -0.32
N THR A 27 38.48 -14.91 -0.81
CA THR A 27 39.82 -14.83 -0.22
C THR A 27 40.39 -13.41 -0.21
N GLU A 28 40.18 -12.63 -1.26
CA GLU A 28 40.68 -11.25 -1.35
C GLU A 28 39.81 -10.28 -0.56
N LEU A 29 38.50 -10.50 -0.56
CA LEU A 29 37.54 -9.64 0.14
C LEU A 29 37.54 -9.88 1.66
N ALA A 30 37.83 -11.10 2.11
CA ALA A 30 38.02 -11.42 3.52
C ALA A 30 39.13 -10.58 4.16
N LYS A 31 40.21 -10.26 3.41
CA LYS A 31 41.29 -9.37 3.87
C LYS A 31 40.80 -7.95 4.21
N ARG A 32 39.62 -7.58 3.73
CA ARG A 32 38.97 -6.28 3.94
C ARG A 32 37.72 -6.38 4.82
N GLY A 33 37.49 -7.52 5.48
CA GLY A 33 36.37 -7.73 6.40
C GLY A 33 35.04 -8.08 5.75
N ALA A 34 35.02 -8.38 4.45
CA ALA A 34 33.85 -8.95 3.80
C ALA A 34 33.94 -10.48 3.86
N ASP A 35 33.43 -11.03 4.95
CA ASP A 35 33.41 -12.46 5.23
C ASP A 35 32.15 -13.15 4.66
N GLU A 36 32.09 -14.47 4.84
CA GLU A 36 30.95 -15.28 4.40
C GLU A 36 29.63 -14.84 5.07
N ALA A 37 29.67 -14.41 6.34
CA ALA A 37 28.50 -13.93 7.05
C ALA A 37 27.94 -12.65 6.40
N PHE A 38 28.80 -11.75 5.93
CA PHE A 38 28.40 -10.56 5.21
C PHE A 38 27.72 -10.90 3.86
N VAL A 39 28.29 -11.83 3.09
CA VAL A 39 27.69 -12.29 1.83
C VAL A 39 26.34 -12.96 2.07
N GLN A 40 26.25 -13.82 3.09
CA GLN A 40 24.99 -14.47 3.46
C GLN A 40 23.93 -13.46 3.89
N LYS A 41 24.33 -12.38 4.56
CA LYS A 41 23.43 -11.29 4.93
C LYS A 41 22.87 -10.58 3.69
N ILE A 42 23.67 -10.38 2.65
CA ILE A 42 23.19 -9.81 1.37
C ILE A 42 22.13 -10.71 0.74
N VAL A 43 22.40 -12.02 0.65
CA VAL A 43 21.47 -13.00 0.07
C VAL A 43 20.14 -13.02 0.82
N THR A 44 20.19 -13.23 2.15
CA THR A 44 18.99 -13.31 2.99
C THR A 44 18.20 -12.01 3.01
N THR A 45 18.87 -10.86 3.01
CA THR A 45 18.20 -9.55 2.93
C THR A 45 17.51 -9.39 1.57
N THR A 46 18.15 -9.81 0.48
CA THR A 46 17.58 -9.75 -0.88
C THR A 46 16.31 -10.60 -0.97
N GLU A 47 16.35 -11.84 -0.46
CA GLU A 47 15.19 -12.73 -0.40
C GLU A 47 14.05 -12.11 0.42
N LYS A 48 14.36 -11.54 1.59
CA LYS A 48 13.35 -10.92 2.44
C LYS A 48 12.69 -9.71 1.78
N VAL A 49 13.47 -8.89 1.07
CA VAL A 49 12.96 -7.76 0.31
C VAL A 49 12.01 -8.21 -0.80
N VAL A 50 12.34 -9.28 -1.52
CA VAL A 50 11.45 -9.88 -2.54
C VAL A 50 10.13 -10.38 -1.92
N GLN A 51 10.22 -11.07 -0.78
CA GLN A 51 9.03 -11.54 -0.06
C GLN A 51 8.13 -10.37 0.35
N LEU A 52 8.70 -9.34 0.98
CA LEU A 52 7.95 -8.16 1.42
C LEU A 52 7.32 -7.39 0.25
N ASN A 53 8.02 -7.29 -0.90
CA ASN A 53 7.45 -6.69 -2.09
C ASN A 53 6.23 -7.47 -2.61
N ASN A 54 6.31 -8.81 -2.63
CA ASN A 54 5.18 -9.65 -3.04
C ASN A 54 3.99 -9.53 -2.08
N GLU A 55 4.25 -9.45 -0.76
CA GLU A 55 3.21 -9.18 0.23
C GLU A 55 2.58 -7.79 0.03
N GLN A 56 3.40 -6.78 -0.29
CA GLN A 56 2.90 -5.44 -0.59
C GLN A 56 1.95 -5.44 -1.79
N GLU A 57 2.29 -6.13 -2.88
CA GLU A 57 1.43 -6.21 -4.06
C GLU A 57 0.10 -6.93 -3.76
N LYS A 58 0.13 -7.99 -2.92
CA LYS A 58 -1.11 -8.64 -2.44
C LYS A 58 -1.98 -7.68 -1.63
N LEU A 59 -1.38 -6.93 -0.71
CA LEU A 59 -2.10 -5.95 0.11
C LEU A 59 -2.72 -4.83 -0.73
N LYS A 60 -2.01 -4.34 -1.75
CA LYS A 60 -2.55 -3.34 -2.69
C LYS A 60 -3.79 -3.88 -3.42
N ALA A 61 -3.75 -5.14 -3.87
CA ALA A 61 -4.90 -5.78 -4.50
C ALA A 61 -6.09 -5.91 -3.54
N SER A 62 -5.85 -6.35 -2.30
CA SER A 62 -6.89 -6.44 -1.27
C SER A 62 -7.49 -5.08 -0.92
N LEU A 63 -6.65 -4.05 -0.80
CA LEU A 63 -7.08 -2.67 -0.52
C LEU A 63 -7.99 -2.15 -1.64
N LYS A 64 -7.65 -2.42 -2.91
CA LYS A 64 -8.49 -2.03 -4.04
C LYS A 64 -9.89 -2.66 -3.94
N GLY A 65 -9.95 -3.98 -3.69
CA GLY A 65 -11.23 -4.68 -3.54
C GLY A 65 -12.07 -4.14 -2.37
N LYS A 66 -11.44 -3.88 -1.22
CA LYS A 66 -12.14 -3.29 -0.06
C LYS A 66 -12.58 -1.86 -0.29
N THR A 67 -11.84 -1.10 -1.09
CA THR A 67 -12.22 0.27 -1.48
C THR A 67 -13.45 0.27 -2.38
N GLU A 68 -13.55 -0.67 -3.32
CA GLU A 68 -14.74 -0.85 -4.18
C GLU A 68 -15.98 -1.22 -3.36
N GLU A 69 -15.85 -2.16 -2.41
CA GLU A 69 -16.91 -2.54 -1.47
C GLU A 69 -17.38 -1.35 -0.62
N TYR A 70 -16.45 -0.62 0.00
CA TYR A 70 -16.75 0.58 0.78
C TYR A 70 -17.47 1.65 -0.05
N THR A 71 -17.00 1.89 -1.28
CA THR A 71 -17.57 2.91 -2.15
C THR A 71 -19.04 2.58 -2.48
N LYS A 72 -19.33 1.32 -2.77
CA LYS A 72 -20.69 0.86 -3.06
C LYS A 72 -21.64 1.06 -1.87
N GLU A 73 -21.22 0.68 -0.66
CA GLU A 73 -22.02 0.85 0.55
C GLU A 73 -22.25 2.33 0.88
N MET A 74 -21.26 3.19 0.65
CA MET A 74 -21.39 4.64 0.84
C MET A 74 -22.37 5.27 -0.15
N GLU A 75 -22.37 4.83 -1.41
CA GLU A 75 -23.35 5.27 -2.40
C GLU A 75 -24.77 4.84 -2.01
N GLU A 76 -24.94 3.61 -1.54
CA GLU A 76 -26.24 3.10 -1.11
C GLU A 76 -26.75 3.84 0.12
N LEU A 77 -25.90 4.03 1.13
CA LEU A 77 -26.22 4.82 2.31
C LEU A 77 -26.63 6.25 1.93
N SER A 78 -25.93 6.86 0.98
CA SER A 78 -26.25 8.21 0.51
C SER A 78 -27.64 8.28 -0.14
N LYS A 79 -28.03 7.27 -0.93
CA LYS A 79 -29.38 7.17 -1.51
C LYS A 79 -30.45 7.00 -0.43
N LEU A 80 -30.23 6.08 0.50
CA LEU A 80 -31.16 5.84 1.62
C LEU A 80 -31.36 7.10 2.47
N LEU A 81 -30.29 7.84 2.75
CA LEU A 81 -30.37 9.11 3.47
C LEU A 81 -31.11 10.20 2.67
N ALA A 82 -30.95 10.24 1.35
CA ALA A 82 -31.70 11.18 0.49
C ALA A 82 -33.20 10.86 0.48
N GLU A 83 -33.56 9.57 0.39
CA GLU A 83 -34.95 9.12 0.47
C GLU A 83 -35.56 9.41 1.84
N ALA A 84 -34.85 9.06 2.92
CA ALA A 84 -35.28 9.36 4.29
C ALA A 84 -35.49 10.87 4.48
N ARG A 85 -34.59 11.71 3.98
CA ARG A 85 -34.73 13.17 4.01
C ARG A 85 -35.99 13.62 3.28
N LYS A 86 -36.29 13.05 2.11
CA LYS A 86 -37.52 13.37 1.36
C LYS A 86 -38.77 13.00 2.14
N VAL A 87 -38.82 11.81 2.74
CA VAL A 87 -39.94 11.36 3.57
C VAL A 87 -40.16 12.30 4.75
N ILE A 88 -39.09 12.66 5.48
CA ILE A 88 -39.16 13.61 6.61
C ILE A 88 -39.75 14.95 6.16
N LYS A 89 -39.25 15.52 5.06
CA LYS A 89 -39.71 16.81 4.54
C LYS A 89 -41.19 16.79 4.11
N LEU A 90 -41.69 15.66 3.63
CA LEU A 90 -43.10 15.51 3.24
C LEU A 90 -44.03 15.24 4.44
N SER A 91 -43.54 14.59 5.49
CA SER A 91 -44.36 14.15 6.63
C SER A 91 -44.42 15.13 7.79
N LEU A 92 -43.41 16.00 7.97
CA LEU A 92 -43.26 16.84 9.15
C LEU A 92 -43.08 18.31 8.80
N PRO A 93 -43.57 19.24 9.64
CA PRO A 93 -43.33 20.67 9.46
C PRO A 93 -41.83 21.00 9.54
N GLN A 94 -41.40 22.05 8.84
CA GLN A 94 -39.98 22.43 8.72
C GLN A 94 -39.28 22.67 10.07
N THR A 95 -40.01 23.16 11.07
CA THR A 95 -39.50 23.36 12.44
C THR A 95 -39.01 22.06 13.09
N ALA A 96 -39.55 20.92 12.67
CA ALA A 96 -39.18 19.60 13.17
C ALA A 96 -38.01 18.96 12.40
N TRP A 97 -37.47 19.59 11.34
CA TRP A 97 -36.40 19.00 10.53
C TRP A 97 -35.03 19.03 11.22
N VAL A 98 -34.78 20.02 12.08
CA VAL A 98 -33.50 20.19 12.80
C VAL A 98 -33.14 18.97 13.65
N GLN A 99 -34.12 18.25 14.19
CA GLN A 99 -33.88 17.04 14.99
C GLN A 99 -33.26 15.88 14.16
N PHE A 100 -33.35 15.95 12.83
CA PHE A 100 -32.76 15.00 11.89
C PHE A 100 -31.46 15.54 11.25
N GLY A 101 -30.91 16.66 11.74
CA GLY A 101 -29.73 17.30 11.15
C GLY A 101 -29.97 17.91 9.77
N ILE A 102 -31.23 18.23 9.44
CA ILE A 102 -31.60 18.88 8.18
C ILE A 102 -31.63 20.40 8.43
N GLU A 103 -30.52 21.07 8.13
CA GLU A 103 -30.38 22.52 8.19
C GLU A 103 -30.53 23.12 6.77
N ASP A 104 -31.74 23.11 6.23
CA ASP A 104 -32.04 23.90 5.02
C ASP A 104 -32.10 25.38 5.44
N LYS A 105 -31.09 26.18 5.07
CA LYS A 105 -31.17 27.64 5.15
C LYS A 105 -32.14 28.12 4.06
N HIS A 106 -33.10 28.95 4.47
CA HIS A 106 -34.07 29.63 3.60
C HIS A 106 -33.42 30.36 2.43
#